data_AF-A0A6G6Z640-F1
#
_entry.id   AF-A0A6G6Z640-F1
#
_cell.length_a   1.000
_cell.length_b   1.000
_cell.length_c   1.000
_cell.angle_alpha   90.00
_cell.angle_beta   90.00
_cell.angle_gamma   90.00
#
_symmetry.space_group_name_H-M   'P 1'
#
loop_
_entity.id
_entity.type
_entity.pdbx_description
1 polymer ?
#
loop_
_entity_poly.entity_id
_entity_poly.type
_entity_poly.pdbx_seq_one_letter_code
_entity_poly.pdbx_strand_id
1 'polypeptide(L)' 'MAFFEAVGSLVCQVAEISVDAKGLIVHRLTGVIDCGTAIHPNAVLAQMQGCLVMGLSATLTEEITIEQGRCAQRL' A
#
# COMPACT_ATOMS: atom_id res chain seq x y z
N MET A 1 -4.69 -4.02 -10.42
CA MET A 1 -4.65 -2.56 -10.63
C MET A 1 -5.64 -1.94 -9.66
N ALA A 2 -5.24 -0.89 -8.94
CA ALA A 2 -6.12 -0.15 -8.04
C ALA A 2 -6.06 1.34 -8.38
N PHE A 3 -7.21 2.01 -8.32
CA PHE A 3 -7.37 3.45 -8.51
C PHE A 3 -8.13 4.01 -7.32
N PHE A 4 -7.71 5.15 -6.79
CA PHE A 4 -8.28 5.74 -5.60
C PHE A 4 -8.14 7.26 -5.62
N GLU A 5 -9.17 7.96 -5.12
CA GLU A 5 -9.10 9.39 -4.83
C GLU A 5 -8.70 9.60 -3.37
N ALA A 6 -7.49 10.12 -3.15
CA ALA A 6 -6.93 10.42 -1.84
C ALA A 6 -6.93 11.92 -1.59
N VAL A 7 -7.95 12.42 -0.89
CA VAL A 7 -8.02 13.83 -0.43
C VAL A 7 -7.83 14.81 -1.60
N GLY A 8 -8.54 14.59 -2.71
CA GLY A 8 -8.45 15.40 -3.92
C GLY A 8 -7.27 15.06 -4.84
N SER A 9 -6.41 14.10 -4.48
CA SER A 9 -5.38 13.56 -5.37
C SER A 9 -5.86 12.26 -6.03
N LEU A 10 -5.57 12.06 -7.31
CA LEU A 10 -5.87 10.81 -8.00
C LEU A 10 -4.63 9.91 -7.99
N VAL A 11 -4.79 8.66 -7.52
CA VAL A 11 -3.69 7.70 -7.42
C VAL A 11 -4.05 6.42 -8.15
N CYS A 12 -3.11 5.86 -8.90
CA CYS A 12 -3.23 4.55 -9.52
C CYS A 12 -1.98 3.71 -9.26
N GLN A 13 -2.16 2.41 -9.02
CA GLN A 13 -1.07 1.48 -8.78
C GLN A 13 -1.28 0.12 -9.47
N VAL A 14 -0.16 -0.46 -9.91
CA VAL A 14 -0.09 -1.78 -10.56
C VAL A 14 1.01 -2.59 -9.91
N ALA A 15 0.66 -3.80 -9.47
CA ALA A 15 1.59 -4.77 -8.91
C ALA A 15 1.85 -5.88 -9.93
N GLU A 16 3.12 -6.17 -10.18
CA GLU A 16 3.56 -7.38 -10.88
C GLU A 16 3.84 -8.45 -9.83
N ILE A 17 3.09 -9.56 -9.90
CA ILE A 17 3.15 -10.63 -8.91
C ILE A 17 3.34 -11.99 -9.57
N SER A 18 3.98 -12.91 -8.86
CA SER A 18 3.87 -14.35 -9.11
C SER A 18 3.16 -15.02 -7.94
N VAL A 19 2.45 -16.10 -8.25
CA VAL A 19 1.74 -16.92 -7.27
C VAL A 19 2.07 -18.38 -7.56
N ASP A 20 2.51 -19.11 -6.54
CA ASP A 20 2.76 -20.54 -6.60
C ASP A 20 2.22 -21.25 -5.34
N ALA A 21 2.53 -22.54 -5.19
CA ALA A 21 2.09 -23.33 -4.03
C ALA A 21 2.70 -22.85 -2.69
N LYS A 22 3.76 -22.05 -2.71
CA LYS A 22 4.45 -21.51 -1.52
C LYS A 22 3.92 -20.13 -1.13
N GLY A 23 3.27 -19.41 -2.05
CA GLY A 23 2.61 -18.14 -1.76
C GLY A 23 2.68 -17.13 -2.90
N LEU A 24 2.57 -15.85 -2.54
CA LEU A 24 2.61 -14.71 -3.45
C LEU A 24 3.93 -13.95 -3.28
N ILE A 25 4.56 -13.59 -4.40
CA ILE A 25 5.73 -12.71 -4.43
C ILE A 25 5.41 -11.46 -5.26
N VAL A 26 5.66 -10.29 -4.69
CA VAL A 26 5.58 -9.01 -5.42
C VAL A 26 6.95 -8.70 -6.03
N HIS A 27 7.02 -8.67 -7.36
CA HIS A 27 8.26 -8.36 -8.08
C HIS A 27 8.46 -6.86 -8.28
N ARG A 28 7.36 -6.14 -8.52
CA ARG A 28 7.37 -4.71 -8.80
C ARG A 28 6.05 -4.09 -8.42
N LEU A 29 6.11 -2.84 -7.96
CA LEU A 29 4.95 -1.99 -7.75
C LEU A 29 5.21 -0.66 -8.46
N THR A 30 4.31 -0.27 -9.35
CA THR A 30 4.37 0.98 -10.09
C THR A 30 3.16 1.82 -9.73
N GLY A 31 3.40 3.05 -9.27
CA GLY A 31 2.36 3.98 -8.87
C GLY A 31 2.49 5.30 -9.62
N VAL A 32 1.34 5.92 -9.89
CA VAL A 32 1.24 7.29 -10.41
C VAL A 32 0.30 8.08 -9.51
N ILE A 33 0.60 9.36 -9.35
CA ILE A 33 -0.21 10.30 -8.57
C ILE A 33 -0.38 11.59 -9.35
N ASP A 34 -1.61 12.08 -9.41
CA ASP A 34 -1.94 13.47 -9.71
C ASP A 34 -2.31 14.16 -8.39
N CYS A 35 -1.39 15.00 -7.89
CA CYS A 35 -1.58 15.82 -6.69
C CYS A 35 -1.64 17.31 -7.03
N GLY A 36 -1.89 17.67 -8.29
CA GLY A 36 -1.69 19.03 -8.79
C GLY A 36 -0.22 19.45 -8.72
N THR A 37 0.06 20.67 -8.23
CA THR A 37 1.43 21.19 -8.15
C THR A 37 2.19 20.60 -6.95
N ALA A 38 3.18 19.76 -7.22
CA ALA A 38 4.09 19.26 -6.19
C ALA A 38 5.06 20.37 -5.70
N ILE A 39 4.67 21.08 -4.64
CA ILE A 39 5.50 22.14 -4.03
C ILE A 39 6.83 21.58 -3.50
N HIS A 40 6.80 20.37 -2.95
CA HIS A 40 8.00 19.66 -2.49
C HIS A 40 8.04 18.25 -3.10
N PRO A 41 8.54 18.09 -4.34
CA PRO A 41 8.47 16.83 -5.08
C PRO A 41 9.10 15.63 -4.35
N ASN A 42 10.19 15.83 -3.63
CA ASN A 42 10.84 14.76 -2.85
C ASN A 42 9.97 14.26 -1.69
N ALA A 43 9.11 15.12 -1.13
CA ALA A 43 8.20 14.72 -0.07
C ALA A 43 7.03 13.93 -0.65
N VAL A 44 6.51 14.34 -1.81
CA VAL A 44 5.51 13.58 -2.56
C VAL A 44 6.05 12.18 -2.89
N LEU A 45 7.28 12.08 -3.39
CA LEU A 45 7.92 10.80 -3.66
C LEU A 45 8.07 9.94 -2.40
N ALA A 46 8.55 10.52 -1.29
CA ALA A 46 8.69 9.81 -0.02
C ALA A 46 7.33 9.32 0.52
N GLN A 47 6.28 10.13 0.42
CA GLN A 47 4.92 9.75 0.83
C GLN A 47 4.36 8.62 -0.04
N MET A 48 4.55 8.70 -1.36
CA MET A 48 4.17 7.62 -2.29
C MET A 48 4.90 6.32 -1.95
N GLN A 49 6.20 6.37 -1.66
CA GLN A 49 6.95 5.17 -1.28
C GLN A 49 6.48 4.60 0.07
N GLY A 50 6.28 5.48 1.06
CA GLY A 50 5.82 5.08 2.38
C GLY A 50 4.44 4.44 2.36
N CYS A 51 3.48 5.03 1.65
CA CYS A 51 2.12 4.49 1.57
C CYS A 51 2.06 3.16 0.81
N LEU A 52 2.88 2.98 -0.24
CA LEU A 52 2.95 1.72 -0.97
C LEU A 52 3.52 0.60 -0.08
N VAL A 53 4.57 0.88 0.70
CA VAL A 53 5.13 -0.11 1.65
C VAL A 53 4.13 -0.46 2.75
N MET A 54 3.49 0.55 3.34
CA MET A 54 2.48 0.35 4.38
C MET A 54 1.29 -0.46 3.84
N GLY A 55 0.80 -0.13 2.64
CA GLY A 55 -0.28 -0.85 1.99
C GLY A 55 0.07 -2.30 1.66
N LEU A 56 1.29 -2.56 1.20
CA LEU A 56 1.77 -3.94 0.97
C LEU A 56 1.83 -4.74 2.28
N SER A 57 2.37 -4.15 3.34
CA SER A 57 2.45 -4.79 4.66
C SER A 57 1.05 -5.14 5.18
N ALA A 58 0.13 -4.17 5.15
CA ALA A 58 -1.26 -4.34 5.54
C ALA A 58 -2.01 -5.41 4.72
N THR A 59 -1.65 -5.56 3.43
CA THR A 59 -2.33 -6.49 2.54
C THR A 59 -1.81 -7.93 2.67
N LEU A 60 -0.51 -8.10 2.91
CA LEU A 60 0.15 -9.40 2.78
C LEU A 60 0.55 -10.04 4.11
N THR A 61 0.78 -9.25 5.15
CA THR A 61 1.47 -9.72 6.37
C THR A 61 0.71 -9.37 7.64
N GLU A 62 0.10 -8.19 7.70
CA GLU A 62 -0.56 -7.72 8.92
C GLU A 62 -1.95 -8.34 9.03
N GLU A 63 -2.27 -8.85 10.22
CA GLU A 63 -3.59 -9.33 10.58
C GLU A 63 -3.94 -8.80 11.97
N ILE A 64 -5.23 -8.46 12.16
CA ILE A 64 -5.77 -8.22 13.49
C ILE A 64 -6.84 -9.23 13.85
N THR A 65 -6.52 -10.12 14.81
CA THR A 65 -7.44 -11.13 15.34
C THR A 65 -8.18 -10.55 16.55
N ILE A 66 -9.50 -10.61 16.52
CA ILE A 66 -10.36 -10.14 17.61
C ILE A 66 -11.00 -11.35 18.28
N GLU A 67 -10.71 -11.53 19.57
CA GLU A 67 -11.28 -12.59 20.41
C GLU A 67 -12.05 -11.98 21.58
N GLN A 68 -13.32 -12.41 21.76
CA GLN A 68 -14.18 -11.94 22.85
C GLN A 68 -14.27 -10.39 22.96
N GLY A 69 -14.22 -9.70 21.83
CA GLY A 69 -14.29 -8.24 21.76
C GLY A 69 -12.98 -7.52 22.09
N ARG A 70 -11.83 -8.21 22.09
CA ARG A 70 -10.51 -7.63 22.35
C ARG A 70 -9.49 -8.07 21.28
N CYS A 71 -8.49 -7.24 21.04
CA CYS A 71 -7.35 -7.61 20.20
C CYS A 71 -6.57 -8.75 20.87
N ALA A 72 -6.31 -9.83 20.12
CA ALA A 72 -5.64 -11.03 20.63
C ALA A 72 -4.11 -10.95 20.47
N GLN A 73 -3.59 -10.13 19.56
CA GLN A 73 -2.14 -9.97 19.41
C GLN A 73 -1.56 -9.19 20.59
N ARG A 74 -0.42 -9.67 21.06
CA ARG A 74 0.35 -9.09 22.15
C ARG A 74 1.51 -8.29 21.54
N LEU A 75 1.70 -7.05 22.01
CA LEU A 75 2.94 -6.29 21.80
C LEU A 75 4.12 -7.00 22.47
#